data_AF-A0A6P1GM25-F1
#
_entry.id   AF-A0A6P1GM25-F1
#
_cell.length_a   1.000
_cell.length_b   1.000
_cell.length_c   1.000
_cell.angle_alpha   90.00
_cell.angle_beta   90.00
_cell.angle_gamma   90.00
#
_symmetry.space_group_name_H-M   'P 1'
#
loop_
_entity.id
_entity.type
_entity.pdbx_description
1 polymer ?
#
loop_
_entity_poly.entity_id
_entity_poly.type
_entity_poly.pdbx_seq_one_letter_code
_entity_poly.pdbx_strand_id
1 'polypeptide(L)'
;MKQLTVSAVAPRLIAELLTPDRAAQEEIYRRSDLDPALLDNIDSRISCEDFQRFAAIATDTSPDPHFGLEATASFFPSVLDVVSFTMLASATLMQALETLAKYSPIIDESAEITLRRDASVVWLIAKLRLGALLQKS
;
A
#
# COMPACT_ATOMS: atom_id res chain seq x y z
N MET A 1 -3.96 22.27 -5.73
CA MET A 1 -3.31 20.99 -6.08
C MET A 1 -4.27 19.87 -5.73
N LYS A 2 -4.39 18.81 -6.55
CA LYS A 2 -5.25 17.65 -6.25
C LYS A 2 -4.66 16.89 -5.05
N GLN A 3 -5.47 16.57 -4.04
CA GLN A 3 -5.06 15.72 -2.92
C GLN A 3 -4.90 14.28 -3.43
N LEU A 4 -3.71 13.70 -3.23
CA LEU A 4 -3.44 12.31 -3.60
C LEU A 4 -4.07 11.37 -2.59
N THR A 5 -4.59 10.26 -3.07
CA THR A 5 -5.31 9.27 -2.27
C THR A 5 -4.71 7.88 -2.38
N VAL A 6 -4.88 7.10 -1.32
CA VAL A 6 -4.45 5.71 -1.19
C VAL A 6 -5.68 4.85 -0.89
N SER A 7 -5.77 3.66 -1.47
CA SER A 7 -6.80 2.69 -1.12
C SER A 7 -6.71 2.31 0.35
N ALA A 8 -7.85 2.16 1.02
CA ALA A 8 -7.95 1.70 2.40
C ALA A 8 -7.41 0.27 2.61
N VAL A 9 -7.20 -0.48 1.52
CA VAL A 9 -6.53 -1.80 1.55
C VAL A 9 -5.08 -1.69 2.03
N ALA A 10 -4.37 -0.60 1.72
CA ALA A 10 -2.97 -0.43 2.11
C ALA A 10 -2.76 -0.33 3.63
N PRO A 11 -3.46 0.54 4.39
CA PRO A 11 -3.35 0.55 5.85
C PRO A 11 -3.90 -0.74 6.48
N ARG A 12 -4.92 -1.37 5.88
CA ARG A 12 -5.46 -2.65 6.38
C ARG A 12 -4.40 -3.74 6.33
N LEU A 13 -3.70 -3.87 5.20
CA LEU A 13 -2.60 -4.82 5.05
C LEU A 13 -1.53 -4.62 6.13
N ILE A 14 -1.12 -3.38 6.36
CA ILE A 14 -0.12 -3.06 7.38
C ILE A 14 -0.62 -3.47 8.78
N ALA A 15 -1.89 -3.19 9.10
CA ALA A 15 -2.47 -3.62 10.38
C ALA A 15 -2.53 -5.14 10.52
N GLU A 16 -2.89 -5.87 9.46
CA GLU A 16 -2.91 -7.34 9.41
C GLU A 16 -1.52 -7.96 9.59
N LEU A 17 -0.48 -7.33 9.04
CA LEU A 17 0.91 -7.77 9.21
C LEU A 17 1.41 -7.57 10.64
N LEU A 18 0.97 -6.49 11.30
CA LEU A 18 1.38 -6.20 12.68
C LEU A 18 0.67 -7.10 13.70
N THR A 19 -0.60 -7.42 13.47
CA THR A 19 -1.39 -8.20 14.42
C THR A 19 -2.62 -8.85 13.78
N PRO A 20 -2.93 -10.11 14.15
CA PRO A 20 -4.19 -10.75 13.77
C PRO A 20 -5.37 -10.32 14.66
N ASP A 21 -5.12 -9.61 15.78
CA ASP A 21 -6.18 -9.18 16.70
C ASP A 21 -6.91 -7.94 16.19
N ARG A 22 -8.20 -8.09 15.90
CA ARG A 22 -9.04 -7.01 15.39
C ARG A 22 -9.06 -5.80 16.31
N ALA A 23 -9.14 -5.98 17.63
CA ALA A 23 -9.18 -4.86 18.57
C ALA A 23 -7.88 -4.04 18.53
N ALA A 24 -6.72 -4.70 18.43
CA ALA A 24 -5.44 -4.05 18.22
C ALA A 24 -5.35 -3.33 16.86
N GLN A 25 -5.89 -3.89 15.78
CA GLN A 25 -5.96 -3.22 14.48
C GLN A 25 -6.79 -1.92 14.57
N GLU A 26 -7.98 -1.98 15.16
CA GLU A 26 -8.84 -0.81 15.35
C GLU A 26 -8.16 0.28 16.20
N GLU A 27 -7.34 -0.11 17.16
CA GLU A 27 -6.57 0.83 17.97
C GLU A 27 -5.49 1.56 17.17
N ILE A 28 -4.80 0.88 16.25
CA ILE A 28 -3.84 1.53 15.34
C ILE A 28 -4.55 2.57 14.46
N TYR A 29 -5.74 2.25 13.96
CA TYR A 29 -6.57 3.19 13.19
C TYR A 29 -6.96 4.41 14.04
N ARG A 30 -7.50 4.20 15.25
CA ARG A 30 -7.89 5.30 16.16
C ARG A 30 -6.71 6.20 16.53
N ARG A 31 -5.55 5.62 16.86
CA ARG A 31 -4.33 6.38 17.17
C ARG A 31 -3.84 7.22 15.99
N SER A 32 -4.22 6.84 14.78
CA SER A 32 -3.87 7.52 13.52
C SER A 32 -4.95 8.48 13.02
N ASP A 33 -5.95 8.79 13.85
CA ASP A 33 -7.13 9.60 13.48
C ASP A 33 -7.93 9.04 12.30
N LEU A 34 -7.86 7.71 12.07
CA LEU A 34 -8.65 7.00 11.06
C LEU A 34 -9.84 6.28 11.70
N ASP A 35 -10.97 6.25 10.98
CA ASP A 35 -12.15 5.49 11.38
C ASP A 35 -11.88 3.97 11.23
N PRO A 36 -11.99 3.16 12.30
CA PRO A 36 -11.82 1.72 12.21
C PRO A 36 -12.81 1.02 11.27
N ALA A 37 -13.95 1.64 10.93
CA ALA A 37 -14.88 1.11 9.93
C ALA A 37 -14.25 0.94 8.53
N LEU A 38 -13.12 1.62 8.25
CA LEU A 38 -12.35 1.46 7.03
C LEU A 38 -11.74 0.06 6.87
N LEU A 39 -11.54 -0.70 7.95
CA LEU A 39 -11.06 -2.08 7.88
C LEU A 39 -12.02 -2.99 7.09
N ASP A 40 -13.32 -2.67 7.12
CA ASP A 40 -14.37 -3.45 6.46
C ASP A 40 -14.78 -2.86 5.09
N ASN A 41 -14.27 -1.69 4.74
CA ASN A 41 -14.64 -0.96 3.54
C ASN A 41 -13.48 -0.87 2.55
N ILE A 42 -13.31 -1.94 1.76
CA ILE A 42 -12.19 -2.12 0.82
C ILE A 42 -12.17 -1.11 -0.34
N ASP A 43 -13.33 -0.58 -0.73
CA ASP A 43 -13.46 0.39 -1.81
C ASP A 43 -13.15 1.83 -1.37
N SER A 44 -12.98 2.05 -0.07
CA SER A 44 -12.67 3.37 0.47
C SER A 44 -11.27 3.82 0.12
N ARG A 45 -11.10 5.13 0.07
CA ARG A 45 -9.81 5.79 -0.13
C ARG A 45 -9.58 6.79 0.99
N ILE A 46 -8.35 6.85 1.46
CA ILE A 46 -7.88 7.83 2.43
C ILE A 46 -6.91 8.80 1.77
N SER A 47 -6.66 9.94 2.40
CA SER A 47 -5.63 10.84 1.92
C SER A 47 -4.23 10.23 2.10
N CYS A 48 -3.30 10.59 1.22
CA CYS A 48 -1.90 10.19 1.36
C CYS A 48 -1.30 10.67 2.70
N GLU A 49 -1.75 11.82 3.22
CA GLU A 49 -1.33 12.34 4.52
C GLU A 49 -1.76 11.42 5.67
N ASP A 50 -3.03 10.98 5.66
CA ASP A 50 -3.53 10.05 6.68
C ASP A 50 -2.84 8.69 6.57
N PHE A 51 -2.56 8.23 5.35
CA PHE A 51 -1.79 7.01 5.15
C PHE A 51 -0.36 7.12 5.71
N GLN A 52 0.32 8.25 5.52
CA GLN A 52 1.66 8.49 6.08
C GLN A 52 1.63 8.54 7.61
N ARG A 53 0.64 9.22 8.19
CA ARG A 53 0.43 9.28 9.65
C ARG A 53 0.23 7.87 10.22
N PHE A 54 -0.65 7.10 9.57
CA PHE A 54 -0.89 5.71 9.90
C PHE A 54 0.37 4.86 9.81
N ALA A 55 1.13 4.96 8.71
CA ALA A 55 2.35 4.18 8.50
C ALA A 55 3.42 4.49 9.56
N ALA A 56 3.53 5.76 10.00
CA ALA A 56 4.44 6.15 11.09
C ALA A 56 4.04 5.49 12.41
N ILE A 57 2.75 5.56 12.79
CA ILE A 57 2.24 4.95 14.04
C ILE A 57 2.35 3.43 14.02
N ALA A 58 2.08 2.82 12.87
CA ALA A 58 2.23 1.38 12.64
C ALA A 58 3.69 0.96 12.83
N THR A 59 4.64 1.71 12.26
CA THR A 59 6.08 1.45 12.41
C THR A 59 6.53 1.59 13.86
N ASP A 60 6.09 2.63 14.57
CA ASP A 60 6.43 2.85 15.99
C ASP A 60 5.83 1.78 16.91
N THR A 61 4.75 1.13 16.50
CA THR A 61 4.10 0.05 17.25
C THR A 61 4.74 -1.32 16.96
N SER A 62 5.47 -1.45 15.85
CA SER A 62 6.10 -2.70 15.45
C SER A 62 7.33 -3.01 16.30
N PRO A 63 7.46 -4.22 16.86
CA PRO A 63 8.70 -4.66 17.49
C PRO A 63 9.81 -4.96 16.46
N ASP A 64 9.44 -5.27 15.19
CA ASP A 64 10.39 -5.46 14.09
C ASP A 64 10.33 -4.26 13.12
N PRO A 65 11.39 -3.47 12.99
CA PRO A 65 11.44 -2.36 12.02
C PRO A 65 11.39 -2.84 10.56
N HIS A 66 11.54 -4.14 10.29
CA HIS A 66 11.50 -4.73 8.94
C HIS A 66 10.23 -5.52 8.65
N PHE A 67 9.19 -5.42 9.48
CA PHE A 67 7.93 -6.17 9.33
C PHE A 67 7.32 -6.03 7.92
N GLY A 68 7.54 -4.90 7.24
CA GLY A 68 7.10 -4.68 5.86
C GLY A 68 7.70 -5.66 4.83
N LEU A 69 8.83 -6.30 5.12
CA LEU A 69 9.40 -7.37 4.29
C LEU A 69 8.60 -8.67 4.40
N GLU A 70 7.95 -8.92 5.54
CA GLU A 70 7.09 -10.08 5.77
C GLU A 70 5.79 -10.01 4.94
N ALA A 71 5.42 -8.82 4.46
CA ALA A 71 4.31 -8.63 3.51
C ALA A 71 4.43 -9.55 2.28
N THR A 72 5.66 -9.87 1.89
CA THR A 72 5.93 -10.75 0.74
C THR A 72 5.64 -12.22 1.01
N ALA A 73 5.77 -12.67 2.27
CA ALA A 73 5.45 -14.04 2.69
C ALA A 73 3.93 -14.26 2.80
N SER A 74 3.19 -13.19 3.06
CA SER A 74 1.73 -13.16 3.16
C SER A 74 1.05 -12.60 1.90
N PHE A 75 1.70 -12.70 0.73
CA PHE A 75 1.19 -12.15 -0.53
C PHE A 75 -0.07 -12.89 -0.99
N PHE A 76 -1.22 -12.53 -0.42
CA PHE A 76 -2.53 -12.94 -0.86
C PHE A 76 -3.01 -12.01 -1.99
N PRO A 77 -3.89 -12.48 -2.89
CA PRO A 77 -4.52 -11.63 -3.90
C PRO A 77 -5.21 -10.39 -3.30
N SER A 78 -5.60 -10.42 -2.03
CA SER A 78 -6.20 -9.30 -1.31
C SER A 78 -5.28 -8.08 -1.10
N VAL A 79 -3.96 -8.22 -1.27
CA VAL A 79 -2.96 -7.17 -0.98
C VAL A 79 -3.05 -5.98 -1.96
N LEU A 80 -3.32 -6.24 -3.24
CA LEU A 80 -3.52 -5.20 -4.28
C LEU A 80 -4.95 -5.22 -4.83
N ASP A 81 -5.88 -5.87 -4.13
CA ASP A 81 -7.28 -6.01 -4.50
C ASP A 81 -7.45 -6.49 -5.96
N VAL A 82 -8.32 -5.86 -6.77
CA VAL A 82 -8.56 -6.18 -8.18
C VAL A 82 -7.29 -6.19 -9.03
N VAL A 83 -6.26 -5.43 -8.66
CA VAL A 83 -4.99 -5.39 -9.40
C VAL A 83 -4.28 -6.74 -9.28
N SER A 84 -4.25 -7.37 -8.09
CA SER A 84 -3.65 -8.69 -7.92
C SER A 84 -4.35 -9.74 -8.77
N PHE A 85 -5.69 -9.73 -8.83
CA PHE A 85 -6.44 -10.69 -9.63
C PHE A 85 -6.15 -10.52 -11.12
N THR A 86 -6.03 -9.28 -11.59
CA THR A 86 -5.67 -8.98 -12.98
C THR A 86 -4.23 -9.43 -13.29
N MET A 87 -3.31 -9.26 -12.35
CA MET A 87 -1.95 -9.76 -12.46
C MET A 87 -1.90 -11.29 -12.52
N LEU A 88 -2.67 -11.99 -11.69
CA LEU A 88 -2.75 -13.46 -11.67
C LEU A 88 -3.36 -14.05 -12.94
N ALA A 89 -4.26 -13.31 -13.59
CA ALA A 89 -4.85 -13.69 -14.87
C ALA A 89 -3.88 -13.48 -16.07
N SER A 90 -2.72 -12.86 -15.86
CA SER A 90 -1.75 -12.62 -16.93
C SER A 90 -1.05 -13.91 -17.34
N ALA A 91 -0.80 -14.08 -18.64
CA ALA A 91 -0.14 -15.29 -19.15
C ALA A 91 1.36 -15.35 -18.86
N THR A 92 1.97 -14.22 -18.49
CA THR A 92 3.39 -14.12 -18.17
C THR A 92 3.63 -13.16 -17.00
N LEU A 93 4.73 -13.37 -16.26
CA LEU A 93 5.18 -12.43 -15.23
C LEU A 93 5.35 -11.00 -15.79
N MET A 94 5.86 -10.87 -17.01
CA MET A 94 6.03 -9.57 -17.65
C MET A 94 4.70 -8.84 -17.83
N GLN A 95 3.66 -9.54 -18.29
CA GLN A 95 2.30 -8.98 -18.40
C GLN A 95 1.70 -8.64 -17.03
N ALA A 96 1.99 -9.44 -16.00
CA ALA A 96 1.59 -9.13 -14.63
C ALA A 96 2.27 -7.83 -14.14
N LEU A 97 3.56 -7.64 -14.39
CA LEU A 97 4.27 -6.42 -14.04
C LEU A 97 3.76 -5.20 -14.85
N GLU A 98 3.40 -5.39 -16.12
CA GLU A 98 2.79 -4.34 -16.95
C GLU A 98 1.41 -3.94 -16.42
N THR A 99 0.64 -4.92 -15.96
CA THR A 99 -0.63 -4.72 -15.28
C THR A 99 -0.43 -3.91 -13.99
N LEU A 100 0.55 -4.27 -13.17
CA LEU A 100 0.89 -3.52 -11.97
C LEU A 100 1.25 -2.06 -12.29
N ALA A 101 2.16 -1.84 -13.25
CA ALA A 101 2.58 -0.49 -13.65
C ALA A 101 1.41 0.35 -14.18
N LYS A 102 0.47 -0.28 -14.91
CA LYS A 102 -0.71 0.40 -15.46
C LYS A 102 -1.75 0.76 -14.39
N TYR A 103 -1.96 -0.13 -13.41
CA TYR A 103 -3.05 -0.02 -12.45
C TYR A 103 -2.60 0.38 -11.03
N SER A 104 -1.30 0.65 -10.80
CA SER A 104 -0.80 1.12 -9.50
C SER A 104 -1.55 2.33 -8.92
N PRO A 105 -2.06 3.31 -9.72
CA PRO A 105 -2.82 4.43 -9.16
C PRO A 105 -4.16 4.03 -8.50
N ILE A 106 -4.70 2.84 -8.82
CA ILE A 106 -5.86 2.29 -8.11
C ILE A 106 -5.50 2.03 -6.64
N ILE A 107 -4.25 1.63 -6.38
CA ILE A 107 -3.76 1.30 -5.04
C ILE A 107 -3.29 2.58 -4.34
N ASP A 108 -2.42 3.35 -4.99
CA ASP A 108 -1.79 4.53 -4.41
C ASP A 108 -1.46 5.56 -5.51
N GLU A 109 -2.12 6.72 -5.48
CA GLU A 109 -1.85 7.82 -6.42
C GLU A 109 -0.51 8.53 -6.15
N SER A 110 0.10 8.31 -4.98
CA SER A 110 1.41 8.84 -4.60
C SER A 110 2.57 7.97 -5.07
N ALA A 111 2.31 6.71 -5.44
CA ALA A 111 3.29 5.78 -5.97
C ALA A 111 3.17 5.65 -7.49
N GLU A 112 4.21 6.08 -8.20
CA GLU A 112 4.33 5.87 -9.64
C GLU A 112 5.17 4.63 -9.90
N ILE A 113 4.55 3.58 -10.41
CA ILE A 113 5.21 2.34 -10.82
C ILE A 113 5.44 2.36 -12.32
N THR A 114 6.69 2.16 -12.74
CA THR A 114 7.06 2.14 -14.15
C THR A 114 7.91 0.92 -14.47
N LEU A 115 7.84 0.48 -15.72
CA LEU A 115 8.67 -0.58 -16.26
C LEU A 115 9.63 -0.01 -17.29
N ARG A 116 10.90 -0.41 -17.17
CA ARG A 116 11.90 -0.15 -18.19
C ARG A 116 12.52 -1.46 -18.61
N ARG A 117 12.42 -1.78 -19.90
CA ARG A 117 13.06 -2.95 -20.49
C ARG A 117 14.44 -2.55 -21.02
N ASP A 118 15.42 -3.40 -20.75
CA ASP A 118 16.76 -3.34 -21.32
C ASP A 118 17.07 -4.69 -22.01
N ALA A 119 18.25 -4.85 -22.59
CA ALA A 119 18.62 -5.98 -23.43
C ALA A 119 18.45 -7.36 -22.74
N SER A 120 18.76 -7.46 -21.45
CA SER A 120 18.70 -8.71 -20.67
C SER A 120 18.00 -8.56 -19.31
N VAL A 121 17.57 -7.35 -18.96
CA VAL A 121 17.03 -7.02 -17.64
C VAL A 121 15.76 -6.20 -17.80
N VAL A 122 14.78 -6.47 -16.94
CA VAL A 122 13.59 -5.63 -16.78
C VAL A 122 13.66 -4.95 -15.43
N TRP A 123 13.49 -3.63 -15.41
CA TRP A 123 13.47 -2.81 -14.22
C TRP A 123 12.02 -2.47 -13.86
N LEU A 124 11.60 -2.83 -12.65
CA LEU A 124 10.41 -2.29 -12.02
C LEU A 124 10.84 -1.13 -11.12
N ILE A 125 10.38 0.07 -11.41
CA ILE A 125 10.80 1.30 -10.73
C ILE A 125 9.60 1.88 -10.00
N ALA A 126 9.69 1.97 -8.68
CA ALA A 126 8.73 2.66 -7.85
C ALA A 126 9.26 4.06 -7.49
N LYS A 127 8.52 5.10 -7.85
CA LYS A 127 8.79 6.48 -7.45
C LYS A 127 7.71 6.95 -6.49
N LEU A 128 8.09 7.22 -5.25
CA LEU A 128 7.19 7.74 -4.24
C LEU A 128 7.19 9.26 -4.26
N ARG A 129 6.00 9.87 -4.34
CA ARG A 129 5.80 11.31 -4.27
C ARG A 129 5.59 11.73 -2.81
N LEU A 130 6.66 11.64 -2.01
CA LEU A 130 6.67 11.99 -0.59
C LEU A 130 6.69 13.53 -0.34
N GLY A 131 6.84 14.32 -1.40
CA GLY A 131 7.34 15.70 -1.35
C GLY A 131 6.36 16.83 -1.05
N ALA A 132 5.31 16.66 -0.25
CA ALA A 132 4.42 17.78 0.09
C ALA A 132 4.23 18.09 1.59
N LEU A 133 4.71 17.25 2.52
CA LEU A 133 4.35 17.40 3.95
C LEU A 133 5.53 17.39 4.94
N LEU A 134 6.76 17.13 4.48
CA LEU A 134 7.99 17.27 5.31
C LEU A 134 8.51 18.73 5.42
N GLN A 135 7.71 19.74 5.01
CA GLN A 135 8.09 21.16 5.06
C GLN A 135 7.45 21.97 6.20
N LYS A 136 6.87 21.32 7.22
CA LYS A 136 6.47 22.02 8.46
C LYS A 136 7.11 21.33 9.67
N SER A 137 8.32 21.75 9.99
CA SER A 137 8.81 21.84 11.38
C SER A 137 8.87 23.32 11.76
#